data_AF-A0A2P5BTV8-F1
#
_entry.id   AF-A0A2P5BTV8-F1
#
_cell.length_a   1.000
_cell.length_b   1.000
_cell.length_c   1.000
_cell.angle_alpha   90.00
_cell.angle_beta   90.00
_cell.angle_gamma   90.00
#
_symmetry.space_group_name_H-M   'P 1'
#
loop_
_entity.id
_entity.type
_entity.pdbx_description
1 polymer ?
#
loop_
_entity_poly.entity_id
_entity_poly.type
_entity_poly.pdbx_seq_one_letter_code
_entity_poly.pdbx_strand_id
1 'polypeptide(L)'
;MLQDHESTKYCDGQNGSTFTHNLKFVTIELISQGKNELEMIKYLLKNAEYLQRMTILYAPPLGADVVKEIRGHEKASKAAVVKFHPV
;
A
#
# COMPACT_ATOMS: atom_id res chain seq x y z
N MET A 1 36.77 -23.33 -20.86
CA MET A 1 35.93 -22.15 -21.15
C MET A 1 34.55 -22.44 -20.58
N LEU A 2 34.22 -21.83 -19.44
CA LEU A 2 32.92 -21.96 -18.78
C LEU A 2 31.98 -20.93 -19.42
N GLN A 3 30.89 -21.41 -20.03
CA GLN A 3 29.77 -20.56 -20.42
C GLN A 3 28.85 -20.46 -19.21
N ASP A 4 28.89 -19.31 -18.54
CA ASP A 4 27.97 -18.97 -17.47
C ASP A 4 26.60 -18.71 -18.09
N HIS A 5 25.71 -19.69 -17.95
CA HIS A 5 24.31 -19.56 -18.29
C HIS A 5 23.66 -18.72 -17.19
N GLU A 6 23.54 -17.42 -17.42
CA GLU A 6 22.85 -16.49 -16.53
C GLU A 6 21.36 -16.88 -16.47
N SER A 7 21.02 -17.68 -15.46
CA SER A 7 19.65 -18.06 -15.15
C SER A 7 18.97 -16.86 -14.51
N THR A 8 18.32 -16.04 -15.33
CA THR A 8 17.35 -15.07 -14.85
C THR A 8 16.18 -15.85 -14.27
N LYS A 9 16.21 -16.06 -12.95
CA LYS A 9 15.09 -16.61 -12.19
C LYS A 9 13.91 -15.67 -12.36
N TYR A 10 13.01 -16.07 -13.24
CA TYR A 10 11.66 -15.54 -13.37
C TYR A 10 11.01 -15.63 -11.98
N CYS A 11 10.73 -14.47 -11.37
CA CYS A 11 10.01 -14.43 -10.10
C CYS A 11 8.59 -14.88 -10.36
N ASP A 12 8.28 -16.11 -9.96
CA ASP A 12 6.98 -16.73 -10.10
C ASP A 12 5.90 -15.87 -9.42
N GLY A 13 4.87 -15.51 -10.17
CA GLY A 13 3.84 -14.52 -9.82
C GLY A 13 2.87 -14.96 -8.71
N GLN A 14 3.24 -15.96 -7.90
CA GLN A 14 2.38 -16.56 -6.87
C GLN A 14 2.57 -15.96 -5.46
N ASN A 15 3.57 -15.09 -5.25
CA ASN A 15 3.87 -14.53 -3.92
C ASN A 15 3.18 -13.19 -3.59
N GLY A 16 2.34 -12.66 -4.48
CA GLY A 16 1.65 -11.39 -4.25
C GLY A 16 0.66 -11.43 -3.07
N SER A 17 0.00 -12.57 -2.85
CA SER A 17 -0.94 -12.73 -1.74
C SER A 17 -0.23 -12.87 -0.40
N THR A 18 0.81 -13.69 -0.30
CA THR A 18 1.48 -14.01 0.97
C THR A 18 2.12 -12.81 1.65
N PHE A 19 2.61 -11.82 0.89
CA PHE A 19 3.17 -10.60 1.47
C PHE A 19 2.11 -9.75 2.18
N THR A 20 0.96 -9.53 1.54
CA THR A 20 -0.07 -8.61 2.06
C THR A 20 -0.81 -9.16 3.28
N HIS A 21 -0.99 -10.49 3.37
CA HIS A 21 -1.60 -11.11 4.55
C HIS A 21 -0.78 -10.92 5.84
N ASN A 22 0.51 -10.60 5.78
CA ASN A 22 1.32 -10.43 7.00
C ASN A 22 1.43 -8.96 7.47
N LEU A 23 0.88 -8.01 6.72
CA LEU A 23 0.98 -6.59 7.04
C LEU A 23 -0.03 -6.22 8.13
N LYS A 24 0.49 -5.83 9.31
CA LYS A 24 -0.32 -5.30 10.43
C LYS A 24 -0.27 -3.78 10.54
N PHE A 25 0.90 -3.21 10.27
CA PHE A 25 1.19 -1.78 10.40
C PHE A 25 1.92 -1.30 9.16
N VAL A 26 1.42 -0.24 8.54
CA VAL A 26 2.00 0.33 7.32
C VAL A 26 2.09 1.85 7.48
N THR A 27 3.18 2.43 7.01
CA THR A 27 3.34 3.89 6.86
C THR A 27 3.60 4.18 5.39
N ILE A 28 2.86 5.14 4.82
CA ILE A 28 2.98 5.55 3.40
C ILE A 28 3.17 7.06 3.35
N GLU A 29 4.15 7.49 2.59
CA GLU A 29 4.36 8.89 2.26
C GLU A 29 3.55 9.25 1.00
N LEU A 30 2.65 10.21 1.14
CA LEU A 30 1.77 10.73 0.11
C LEU A 30 2.11 12.22 -0.12
N ILE A 31 3.37 12.50 -0.45
CA ILE A 31 3.90 13.86 -0.58
C ILE A 31 3.46 14.51 -1.89
N SER A 32 3.52 13.76 -3.00
CA SER A 32 3.20 14.24 -4.35
C SER A 32 1.74 14.00 -4.77
N GLN A 33 0.92 13.39 -3.89
CA GLN A 33 -0.44 12.92 -4.19
C GLN A 33 -0.52 12.14 -5.52
N GLY A 34 0.54 11.40 -5.84
CA GLY A 34 0.64 10.62 -7.05
C GLY A 34 -0.37 9.48 -7.11
N LYS A 35 -0.69 9.06 -8.33
CA LYS A 35 -1.62 7.95 -8.58
C LYS A 35 -1.09 6.63 -8.00
N ASN A 36 0.23 6.43 -8.02
CA ASN A 36 0.85 5.18 -7.61
C ASN A 36 0.68 4.93 -6.10
N GLU A 37 0.93 5.93 -5.28
CA GLU A 37 0.80 5.88 -3.83
C GLU A 37 -0.67 5.65 -3.43
N LEU A 38 -1.58 6.33 -4.13
CA LEU A 38 -3.00 6.19 -3.93
C LEU A 38 -3.51 4.78 -4.32
N GLU A 39 -3.04 4.23 -5.43
CA GLU A 39 -3.33 2.85 -5.83
C GLU A 39 -2.78 1.83 -4.82
N MET A 40 -1.58 2.07 -4.29
CA MET A 40 -1.00 1.22 -3.24
C MET A 40 -1.83 1.26 -1.96
N ILE A 41 -2.28 2.44 -1.51
CA ILE A 41 -3.19 2.58 -0.35
C ILE A 41 -4.46 1.76 -0.58
N LYS A 42 -5.09 1.88 -1.75
CA LYS A 42 -6.32 1.14 -2.10
C LYS A 42 -6.09 -0.36 -2.10
N TYR A 43 -5.00 -0.81 -2.72
CA TYR A 43 -4.64 -2.21 -2.81
C TYR A 43 -4.43 -2.82 -1.42
N LEU A 44 -3.71 -2.13 -0.54
CA LEU A 44 -3.46 -2.61 0.81
C LEU A 44 -4.73 -2.63 1.66
N LEU A 45 -5.55 -1.58 1.63
CA LEU A 45 -6.81 -1.57 2.39
C LEU A 45 -7.78 -2.68 1.96
N LYS A 46 -7.72 -3.09 0.69
CA LYS A 46 -8.54 -4.16 0.13
C LYS A 46 -7.99 -5.56 0.41
N ASN A 47 -6.68 -5.76 0.31
CA ASN A 47 -6.09 -7.10 0.27
C ASN A 47 -5.33 -7.49 1.54
N ALA A 48 -4.86 -6.53 2.35
CA ALA A 48 -4.15 -6.82 3.57
C ALA A 48 -5.14 -7.18 4.70
N GLU A 49 -5.51 -8.46 4.75
CA GLU A 49 -6.53 -8.99 5.67
C GLU A 49 -6.26 -8.68 7.15
N TYR A 50 -4.99 -8.65 7.54
CA TYR A 50 -4.57 -8.45 8.93
C TYR A 50 -4.10 -7.02 9.21
N LEU A 51 -4.34 -6.08 8.29
CA LEU A 51 -3.97 -4.68 8.46
C LEU A 51 -4.80 -4.06 9.58
N GLN A 52 -4.11 -3.64 10.65
CA GLN A 52 -4.72 -3.00 11.81
C GLN A 52 -4.61 -1.48 11.73
N ARG A 53 -3.48 -0.97 11.20
CA ARG A 53 -3.26 0.47 11.09
C ARG A 53 -2.46 0.82 9.85
N MET A 54 -2.92 1.87 9.18
CA MET A 54 -2.18 2.56 8.13
C MET A 54 -1.96 4.02 8.54
N THR A 55 -0.72 4.48 8.48
CA THR A 55 -0.35 5.87 8.71
C THR A 55 0.00 6.49 7.37
N ILE A 56 -0.65 7.59 7.02
CA ILE A 56 -0.38 8.36 5.81
C ILE A 56 0.30 9.65 6.22
N LEU A 57 1.56 9.79 5.83
CA LEU A 57 2.33 11.02 5.96
C LEU A 57 2.09 11.85 4.70
N TYR A 58 1.67 13.11 4.82
CA TYR A 58 1.32 13.91 3.64
C TYR A 58 1.85 15.33 3.75
N ALA A 59 2.21 15.93 2.61
CA ALA A 59 2.47 17.35 2.53
C ALA A 59 1.13 18.11 2.36
N PRO A 60 0.80 19.08 3.22
CA PRO A 60 -0.41 19.89 3.04
C PRO A 60 -0.34 20.80 1.79
N PRO A 61 -1.48 21.12 1.14
CA PRO A 61 -2.83 20.67 1.48
C PRO A 61 -3.15 19.30 0.88
N LEU A 62 -3.85 18.45 1.65
CA LEU A 62 -4.36 17.18 1.14
C LEU A 62 -5.72 17.38 0.47
N GLY A 63 -5.85 16.92 -0.77
CA GLY A 63 -7.12 16.99 -1.51
C GLY A 63 -8.27 16.33 -0.76
N ALA A 64 -9.41 17.02 -0.65
CA ALA A 64 -10.60 16.49 0.02
C ALA A 64 -11.17 15.25 -0.71
N ASP A 65 -11.00 15.20 -2.03
CA ASP A 65 -11.29 14.06 -2.90
C ASP A 65 -10.39 12.86 -2.56
N VAL A 66 -9.09 13.08 -2.41
CA VAL A 66 -8.11 12.07 -2.00
C VAL A 66 -8.47 11.49 -0.63
N VAL A 67 -8.77 12.36 0.34
CA VAL A 67 -9.21 11.93 1.69
C VAL A 67 -10.49 11.11 1.60
N LYS A 68 -11.49 11.59 0.88
CA LYS A 68 -12.79 10.91 0.72
C LYS A 68 -12.62 9.52 0.11
N GLU A 69 -11.76 9.40 -0.90
CA GLU A 69 -11.49 8.13 -1.54
C GLU A 69 -10.82 7.14 -0.58
N ILE A 70 -9.75 7.55 0.11
CA ILE A 70 -9.05 6.71 1.08
C ILE A 70 -10.00 6.27 2.21
N ARG A 71 -10.84 7.18 2.72
CA ARG A 71 -11.86 6.86 3.73
C ARG A 71 -12.92 5.88 3.22
N GLY A 72 -13.24 5.92 1.92
CA GLY A 72 -14.12 4.93 1.28
C GLY A 72 -13.53 3.53 1.34
N HIS A 73 -12.24 3.39 1.04
CA HIS A 73 -11.54 2.11 1.12
C HIS A 73 -11.30 1.65 2.57
N GLU A 74 -11.05 2.56 3.50
CA GLU A 74 -10.93 2.25 4.93
C GLU A 74 -12.22 1.61 5.45
N LYS A 75 -13.38 2.20 5.16
CA LYS A 75 -14.69 1.66 5.57
C LYS A 75 -14.99 0.28 5.00
N ALA A 76 -14.44 -0.04 3.83
CA ALA A 76 -14.57 -1.34 3.19
C ALA A 76 -13.59 -2.38 3.73
N SER A 77 -12.60 -1.96 4.52
CA SER A 77 -11.61 -2.85 5.14
C SER A 77 -12.18 -3.56 6.37
N LYS A 78 -11.65 -4.75 6.70
CA LYS A 78 -12.16 -5.59 7.80
C LYS A 78 -11.91 -4.98 9.19
N ALA A 79 -10.83 -4.23 9.38
CA ALA A 79 -10.45 -3.67 10.69
C ALA A 79 -9.42 -2.51 10.64
N ALA A 80 -8.92 -2.13 9.46
CA ALA A 80 -7.82 -1.18 9.38
C ALA A 80 -8.26 0.24 9.79
N VAL A 81 -7.48 0.88 10.66
CA VAL A 81 -7.62 2.31 10.98
C VAL A 81 -6.61 3.13 10.19
N VAL A 82 -7.08 4.11 9.43
CA VAL A 82 -6.23 5.03 8.67
C VAL A 82 -6.04 6.34 9.45
N LYS A 83 -4.79 6.72 9.68
CA LYS A 83 -4.41 7.99 10.33
C LYS A 83 -3.62 8.86 9.37
N PHE A 84 -4.01 10.12 9.25
CA PHE A 84 -3.29 11.11 8.45
C PHE A 84 -2.44 11.98 9.37
N HIS A 85 -1.16 12.16 9.03
CA HIS A 85 -0.25 13.07 9.73
C HIS A 85 0.43 13.98 8.72
N PRO A 86 0.35 15.31 8.90
CA PRO A 86 1.11 16.21 8.05
C PRO A 86 2.61 16.06 8.35
N VAL A 87 3.44 16.21 7.31
CA VAL A 87 4.90 16.37 7.40
C VAL A 87 5.32 17.75 6.94
#